data_AF-A0A6M0HN17-F1
#
_entry.id   AF-A0A6M0HN17-F1
#
_cell.length_a   1.000
_cell.length_b   1.000
_cell.length_c   1.000
_cell.angle_alpha   90.00
_cell.angle_beta   90.00
_cell.angle_gamma   90.00
#
_symmetry.space_group_name_H-M   'P 1'
#
loop_
_entity.id
_entity.type
_entity.pdbx_description
1 polymer ?
#
loop_
_entity_poly.entity_id
_entity_poly.type
_entity_poly.pdbx_seq_one_letter_code
_entity_poly.pdbx_strand_id
1 'polypeptide(L)'
;MATLKEFEESLREHGMLMALALLERLRDRDRAVRTIKPARRLTGQKMTPELARAILDMHASTGMTQQEIAFKVGVNQGRVNEVIKRGKWLNDDPHAPEAIARDKAKARLRGEPSGQRTVAKPSVKSSARRPKTAAPPRRQSPQGQLVFGDL
;
A
#
# COMPACT_ATOMS: atom_id res chain seq x y z
N MET A 1 -23.00 33.71 14.21
CA MET A 1 -21.58 33.66 14.64
C MET A 1 -20.78 34.31 13.54
N ALA A 2 -19.97 35.32 13.84
CA ALA A 2 -19.22 36.05 12.81
C ALA A 2 -18.10 35.16 12.24
N THR A 3 -17.94 35.14 10.92
CA THR A 3 -16.83 34.44 10.26
C THR A 3 -15.57 35.31 10.27
N LEU A 4 -14.37 34.70 10.13
CA LEU A 4 -13.10 35.44 10.07
C LEU A 4 -13.09 36.48 8.92
N LYS A 5 -13.78 36.17 7.82
CA LYS A 5 -13.94 37.08 6.68
C LYS A 5 -14.79 38.30 7.02
N GLU A 6 -15.89 38.11 7.73
CA GLU A 6 -16.75 39.22 8.18
C GLU A 6 -15.99 40.14 9.15
N PHE A 7 -15.11 39.60 9.99
CA PHE A 7 -14.24 40.40 10.86
C PHE A 7 -13.19 41.22 10.09
N GLU A 8 -12.54 40.62 9.09
CA GLU A 8 -11.60 41.36 8.21
C GLU A 8 -12.30 42.46 7.43
N GLU A 9 -13.54 42.23 6.99
CA GLU A 9 -14.36 43.20 6.28
C GLU A 9 -14.75 44.37 7.18
N SER A 10 -15.22 44.10 8.40
CA SER A 10 -15.47 45.14 9.40
C SER A 10 -14.21 45.96 9.73
N LEU A 11 -13.03 45.34 9.86
CA LEU A 11 -11.78 46.06 10.11
C LEU A 11 -11.37 46.96 8.93
N ARG A 12 -11.68 46.53 7.69
CA ARG A 12 -11.44 47.33 6.48
C ARG A 12 -12.40 48.51 6.38
N GLU A 13 -13.67 48.30 6.69
CA GLU A 13 -14.70 49.35 6.73
C GLU A 13 -14.39 50.43 7.77
N HIS A 14 -13.86 50.04 8.93
CA HIS A 14 -13.47 50.96 10.00
C HIS A 14 -12.07 51.55 9.83
N GLY A 15 -11.38 51.26 8.71
CA GLY A 15 -10.06 51.82 8.40
C GLY A 15 -8.95 51.41 9.38
N MET A 16 -9.10 50.29 10.09
CA MET A 16 -8.13 49.83 11.09
C MET A 16 -6.95 49.09 10.45
N LEU A 17 -6.12 49.82 9.68
CA LEU A 17 -5.00 49.28 8.91
C LEU A 17 -3.97 48.53 9.78
N MET A 18 -3.75 48.98 11.02
CA MET A 18 -2.85 48.31 11.97
C MET A 18 -3.37 46.94 12.42
N ALA A 19 -4.68 46.79 12.58
CA ALA A 19 -5.30 45.52 12.94
C ALA A 19 -5.23 44.51 11.78
N LEU A 20 -5.42 44.98 10.54
CA LEU A 20 -5.24 44.16 9.34
C LEU A 20 -3.80 43.66 9.18
N ALA A 21 -2.81 44.55 9.37
CA ALA A 21 -1.39 44.17 9.33
C ALA A 21 -1.02 43.14 10.40
N LEU A 22 -1.64 43.22 11.58
CA LEU A 22 -1.45 42.23 12.65
C LEU A 22 -2.06 40.87 12.31
N LEU A 23 -3.26 40.86 11.69
CA LEU A 23 -3.93 39.66 11.19
C LEU A 23 -3.10 38.94 10.13
N GLU A 24 -2.51 39.67 9.18
CA GLU A 24 -1.62 39.11 8.16
C GLU A 24 -0.40 38.43 8.80
N ARG A 25 0.28 39.10 9.73
CA ARG A 25 1.42 38.51 10.48
C ARG A 25 1.03 37.28 11.30
N LEU A 26 -0.19 37.23 11.83
CA LEU A 26 -0.71 36.04 12.52
C LEU A 26 -0.95 34.89 11.53
N ARG A 27 -1.54 35.19 10.37
CA ARG A 27 -1.81 34.21 9.31
C ARG A 27 -0.53 33.63 8.72
N ASP A 28 0.52 34.42 8.58
CA ASP A 28 1.80 33.96 8.07
C ASP A 28 2.52 33.05 9.07
N ARG A 29 2.44 33.36 10.37
CA ARG A 29 2.90 32.45 11.43
C ARG A 29 2.12 31.13 11.42
N ASP A 30 0.80 31.22 11.30
CA ASP A 30 -0.06 30.03 11.30
C ASP A 30 0.19 29.16 10.06
N ARG A 31 0.37 29.77 8.88
CA ARG A 31 0.82 29.07 7.67
C ARG A 31 2.19 28.41 7.83
N ALA A 32 3.14 29.07 8.49
CA ALA A 32 4.47 28.53 8.73
C ALA A 32 4.44 27.31 9.67
N VAL A 33 3.53 27.29 10.63
CA VAL A 33 3.34 26.17 11.57
C VAL A 33 2.43 25.08 10.99
N ARG A 34 1.64 25.40 9.96
CA ARG A 34 0.72 24.46 9.29
C ARG A 34 1.49 23.33 8.64
N THR A 35 1.67 22.25 9.38
CA THR A 35 2.22 21.00 8.86
C THR A 35 1.10 20.26 8.12
N ILE A 36 1.14 20.32 6.79
CA ILE A 36 0.29 19.47 5.96
C ILE A 36 0.86 18.06 6.04
N LYS A 37 0.42 17.28 7.04
CA LYS A 37 0.75 15.86 7.09
C LYS A 37 0.18 15.23 5.82
N PRO A 38 1.01 14.62 4.95
CA PRO A 38 0.49 13.94 3.77
C PRO A 38 -0.57 12.94 4.22
N ALA A 39 -1.71 12.93 3.54
CA ALA A 39 -2.77 11.99 3.84
C ALA A 39 -2.17 10.58 3.84
N ARG A 40 -2.06 9.96 5.03
CA ARG A 40 -1.64 8.57 5.13
C ARG A 40 -2.66 7.81 4.30
N ARG A 41 -2.22 7.27 3.16
CA ARG A 41 -2.98 6.24 2.47
C ARG A 41 -3.23 5.19 3.53
N LEU A 42 -4.49 5.03 3.96
CA LEU A 42 -4.85 3.87 4.75
C LEU A 42 -4.45 2.70 3.86
N THR A 43 -3.30 2.09 4.12
CA THR A 43 -2.90 0.85 3.48
C THR A 43 -3.83 -0.19 4.08
N GLY A 44 -5.06 -0.20 3.57
CA GLY A 44 -6.05 -1.19 3.94
C GLY A 44 -5.46 -2.56 3.70
N GLN A 45 -5.90 -3.52 4.50
CA GLN A 45 -5.50 -4.91 4.41
C GLN A 45 -5.51 -5.36 2.93
N LYS A 46 -4.47 -6.10 2.53
CA LYS A 46 -4.43 -6.66 1.17
C LYS A 46 -5.61 -7.59 0.99
N MET A 47 -6.29 -7.49 -0.15
CA MET A 47 -7.44 -8.34 -0.43
C MET A 47 -6.98 -9.77 -0.66
N THR A 48 -7.56 -10.72 0.06
CA THR A 48 -7.31 -12.16 -0.08
C THR A 48 -8.62 -12.89 -0.41
N PRO A 49 -8.55 -14.10 -0.98
CA PRO A 49 -9.76 -14.88 -1.30
C PRO A 49 -10.61 -15.19 -0.07
N GLU A 50 -9.99 -15.46 1.07
CA GLU A 50 -10.70 -15.70 2.32
C GLU A 50 -11.44 -14.44 2.82
N LEU A 51 -10.79 -13.28 2.68
CA LEU A 51 -11.40 -12.00 3.03
C LEU A 51 -12.58 -11.68 2.13
N ALA A 52 -12.50 -12.01 0.83
CA ALA A 52 -13.59 -11.83 -0.11
C ALA A 52 -14.81 -12.70 0.26
N ARG A 53 -14.59 -13.95 0.67
CA ARG A 53 -15.67 -14.83 1.18
C ARG A 53 -16.33 -14.25 2.44
N ALA A 54 -15.52 -13.78 3.40
CA ALA A 54 -16.02 -13.14 4.62
C ALA A 54 -16.82 -11.85 4.32
N ILE A 55 -16.40 -11.07 3.32
CA ILE A 55 -17.12 -9.88 2.85
C ILE A 55 -18.50 -10.24 2.27
N LEU A 56 -18.58 -11.29 1.44
CA LEU A 56 -19.85 -11.77 0.89
C LEU A 56 -20.78 -12.25 2.01
N ASP A 57 -20.25 -12.99 2.97
CA ASP A 57 -21.02 -13.51 4.10
C ASP A 57 -21.56 -12.37 5.00
N MET A 58 -20.72 -11.37 5.31
CA MET A 58 -21.16 -10.17 6.05
C MET A 58 -22.21 -9.35 5.29
N HIS A 59 -22.08 -9.25 3.97
CA HIS A 59 -23.06 -8.51 3.16
C HIS A 59 -24.41 -9.24 3.09
N ALA A 60 -24.39 -10.57 2.94
CA ALA A 60 -25.60 -11.38 2.87
C ALA A 60 -26.31 -11.53 4.22
N SER A 61 -25.56 -11.75 5.30
CA SER A 61 -26.11 -12.03 6.64
C SER A 61 -26.55 -10.78 7.40
N THR A 62 -25.81 -9.67 7.26
CA THR A 62 -25.98 -8.50 8.13
C THR A 62 -26.61 -7.31 7.41
N GLY A 63 -26.69 -7.34 6.07
CA GLY A 63 -27.21 -6.21 5.28
C GLY A 63 -26.37 -4.93 5.40
N MET A 64 -25.16 -5.03 5.96
CA MET A 64 -24.25 -3.89 6.13
C MET A 64 -23.93 -3.25 4.78
N THR A 65 -23.79 -1.93 4.81
CA THR A 65 -23.34 -1.16 3.65
C THR A 65 -21.88 -1.49 3.34
N GLN A 66 -21.49 -1.28 2.09
CA GLN A 66 -20.12 -1.53 1.65
C GLN A 66 -19.09 -0.69 2.41
N GLN A 67 -19.46 0.51 2.88
CA GLN A 67 -18.61 1.38 3.68
C GLN A 67 -18.41 0.82 5.09
N GLU A 68 -19.47 0.30 5.70
CA GLU A 68 -19.39 -0.33 7.02
C GLU A 68 -18.54 -1.60 6.99
N ILE A 69 -18.72 -2.44 5.95
CA ILE A 69 -17.88 -3.62 5.74
C ILE A 69 -16.42 -3.22 5.51
N ALA A 70 -16.18 -2.20 4.68
CA ALA A 70 -14.85 -1.68 4.41
C ALA A 70 -14.16 -1.18 5.70
N PHE A 71 -14.89 -0.48 6.56
CA PHE A 71 -14.37 0.01 7.83
C PHE A 71 -14.08 -1.12 8.81
N LYS A 72 -15.01 -2.08 8.95
CA LYS A 72 -14.88 -3.23 9.86
C LYS A 72 -13.73 -4.16 9.47
N VAL A 73 -13.56 -4.40 8.17
CA VAL A 73 -12.54 -5.30 7.62
C VAL A 73 -11.22 -4.56 7.35
N GLY A 74 -11.20 -3.22 7.42
CA GLY A 74 -10.01 -2.41 7.16
C GLY A 74 -9.56 -2.45 5.70
N VAL A 75 -10.49 -2.56 4.75
CA VAL A 75 -10.21 -2.58 3.29
C VAL A 75 -10.82 -1.36 2.62
N ASN A 76 -10.39 -1.06 1.38
CA ASN A 76 -10.98 0.02 0.60
C ASN A 76 -12.38 -0.35 0.10
N GLN A 77 -13.35 0.57 0.19
CA GLN A 77 -14.74 0.35 -0.24
C GLN A 77 -14.87 -0.06 -1.72
N GLY A 78 -14.02 0.47 -2.60
CA GLY A 78 -13.99 0.05 -4.00
C GLY A 78 -13.65 -1.43 -4.17
N ARG A 79 -12.79 -1.98 -3.30
CA ARG A 79 -12.47 -3.43 -3.33
C ARG A 79 -13.65 -4.27 -2.84
N VAL A 80 -14.37 -3.83 -1.81
CA VAL A 80 -15.60 -4.49 -1.33
C VAL A 80 -16.65 -4.53 -2.44
N ASN A 81 -16.82 -3.43 -3.18
CA ASN A 81 -17.74 -3.37 -4.31
C ASN A 81 -17.35 -4.33 -5.45
N GLU A 82 -16.06 -4.46 -5.76
CA GLU A 82 -15.58 -5.42 -6.77
C GLU A 82 -15.81 -6.88 -6.35
N VAL A 83 -15.67 -7.21 -5.05
CA VAL A 83 -16.00 -8.53 -4.51
C VAL A 83 -17.50 -8.81 -4.67
N ILE A 84 -18.36 -7.88 -4.25
CA ILE A 84 -19.81 -8.05 -4.29
C ILE A 84 -20.34 -8.10 -5.73
N LYS A 85 -19.89 -7.19 -6.60
CA LYS A 85 -20.44 -7.06 -7.97
C LYS A 85 -19.84 -8.04 -8.97
N ARG A 86 -18.56 -8.40 -8.82
CA ARG A 86 -17.80 -9.15 -9.83
C ARG A 86 -17.21 -10.46 -9.31
N GLY A 87 -17.36 -10.77 -8.02
CA GLY A 87 -16.73 -11.95 -7.43
C GLY A 87 -15.20 -11.91 -7.53
N LYS A 88 -14.60 -10.73 -7.70
CA LYS A 88 -13.15 -10.61 -7.83
C LYS A 88 -12.51 -11.14 -6.54
N TRP A 89 -11.37 -11.83 -6.65
CA TRP A 89 -10.71 -12.58 -5.56
C TRP A 89 -11.39 -13.89 -5.13
N LEU A 90 -12.53 -14.31 -5.70
CA LEU A 90 -13.17 -15.59 -5.37
C LEU A 90 -12.87 -16.73 -6.35
N ASN A 91 -12.26 -16.43 -7.51
CA ASN A 91 -11.87 -17.45 -8.49
C ASN A 91 -10.62 -18.21 -8.00
N ASP A 92 -10.85 -19.12 -7.07
CA ASP A 92 -10.02 -20.30 -6.86
C ASP A 92 -10.53 -21.38 -7.82
N ASP A 93 -9.91 -21.49 -9.01
CA ASP A 93 -10.07 -22.70 -9.82
C ASP A 93 -9.64 -23.90 -8.93
N PRO A 94 -10.46 -24.94 -8.71
CA PRO A 94 -10.13 -26.04 -7.80
C PRO A 94 -8.84 -26.81 -8.18
N HIS A 95 -8.36 -26.64 -9.42
CA HIS A 95 -7.08 -27.15 -9.89
C HIS A 95 -5.93 -26.12 -9.84
N ALA A 96 -6.15 -24.93 -9.26
CA ALA A 96 -5.12 -23.92 -9.12
C ALA A 96 -4.01 -24.38 -8.16
N PRO A 97 -2.74 -24.17 -8.50
CA PRO A 97 -1.60 -24.63 -7.69
C PRO A 97 -1.57 -23.99 -6.31
N GLU A 98 -2.17 -22.80 -6.14
CA GLU A 98 -2.25 -22.08 -4.88
C GLU A 98 -3.25 -22.70 -3.89
N ALA A 99 -4.37 -23.23 -4.38
CA ALA A 99 -5.35 -23.98 -3.57
C ALA A 99 -4.76 -25.31 -3.08
N ILE A 100 -4.08 -26.04 -3.97
CA ILE A 100 -3.36 -27.28 -3.61
C ILE A 100 -2.24 -26.99 -2.60
N ALA A 101 -1.51 -25.88 -2.76
CA ALA A 101 -0.47 -25.47 -1.82
C ALA A 101 -1.04 -25.13 -0.44
N ARG A 102 -2.23 -24.50 -0.39
CA ARG A 102 -2.93 -24.14 0.84
C ARG A 102 -3.48 -25.35 1.57
N ASP A 103 -4.09 -26.29 0.86
CA ASP A 103 -4.59 -27.55 1.44
C ASP A 103 -3.43 -28.44 1.90
N LYS A 104 -2.33 -28.48 1.13
CA LYS A 104 -1.09 -29.15 1.54
C LYS A 104 -0.45 -28.50 2.77
N ALA A 105 -0.51 -27.16 2.89
CA ALA A 105 -0.02 -26.45 4.07
C ALA A 105 -0.93 -26.65 5.29
N LYS A 106 -2.25 -26.63 5.10
CA LYS A 106 -3.24 -26.95 6.15
C LYS A 106 -3.09 -28.39 6.63
N ALA A 107 -2.86 -29.35 5.74
CA ALA A 107 -2.59 -30.74 6.08
C ALA A 107 -1.30 -30.90 6.91
N ARG A 108 -0.23 -30.16 6.57
CA ARG A 108 1.03 -30.14 7.35
C ARG A 108 0.85 -29.54 8.74
N LEU A 109 0.00 -28.52 8.89
CA LEU A 109 -0.30 -27.89 10.18
C LEU A 109 -1.24 -28.73 11.05
N ARG A 110 -2.08 -29.59 10.45
CA ARG A 110 -3.03 -30.46 11.16
C ARG A 110 -2.38 -31.73 11.75
N GLY A 111 -1.08 -31.94 11.53
CA GLY A 111 -0.29 -32.91 12.30
C GLY A 111 -0.37 -34.35 11.83
N GLU A 112 -0.38 -34.63 10.52
CA GLU A 112 0.02 -35.97 10.04
C GLU A 112 1.55 -36.05 9.90
N PRO A 113 2.23 -36.98 10.58
CA PRO A 113 3.67 -37.17 10.42
C PRO A 113 3.92 -37.99 9.15
N SER A 114 3.99 -37.35 7.99
CA SER A 114 4.59 -38.02 6.82
C SER A 114 6.10 -38.08 7.05
N GLY A 115 6.58 -39.27 7.40
CA GLY A 115 7.96 -39.55 7.77
C GLY A 115 9.00 -39.00 6.79
N GLN A 116 10.06 -38.46 7.39
CA GLN A 116 11.45 -38.81 7.08
C GLN A 116 11.81 -38.94 5.59
N ARG A 117 12.50 -37.91 5.08
CA ARG A 117 13.74 -38.11 4.32
C ARG A 117 14.61 -36.85 4.34
N THR A 118 15.55 -36.88 5.27
CA THR A 118 16.87 -36.27 5.14
C THR A 118 17.56 -36.74 3.86
N VAL A 119 17.92 -35.83 2.97
CA VAL A 119 19.03 -36.02 2.01
C VAL A 119 19.67 -34.63 1.83
N ALA A 120 20.61 -34.27 2.69
CA ALA A 120 22.06 -34.48 2.51
C ALA A 120 22.60 -33.75 1.26
N LYS A 121 23.27 -32.62 1.50
CA LYS A 121 24.26 -32.03 0.59
C LYS A 121 25.34 -33.08 0.28
N PRO A 122 25.90 -33.09 -0.94
CA PRO A 122 27.28 -33.44 -1.12
C PRO A 122 28.08 -32.23 -1.63
N SER A 123 28.93 -31.72 -0.75
CA SER A 123 30.16 -31.03 -1.11
C SER A 123 31.23 -32.08 -1.39
N VAL A 124 31.81 -32.11 -2.60
CA VAL A 124 33.16 -32.68 -2.77
C VAL A 124 33.95 -31.87 -3.79
N LYS A 125 35.08 -31.34 -3.33
CA LYS A 125 36.18 -30.75 -4.09
C LYS A 125 37.10 -31.87 -4.61
N SER A 126 37.63 -31.73 -5.82
CA SER A 126 39.03 -32.00 -6.22
C SER A 126 39.15 -31.81 -7.75
N SER A 127 39.79 -30.76 -8.27
CA SER A 127 41.24 -30.70 -8.65
C SER A 127 41.58 -31.69 -9.79
N ALA A 128 42.16 -31.39 -10.96
CA ALA A 128 42.84 -30.21 -11.48
C ALA A 128 43.05 -30.34 -13.02
N ARG A 129 42.93 -29.25 -13.78
CA ARG A 129 43.92 -28.79 -14.79
C ARG A 129 43.51 -27.43 -15.38
N ARG A 130 44.30 -26.41 -15.05
CA ARG A 130 44.40 -25.08 -15.69
C ARG A 130 45.40 -25.17 -16.88
N PRO A 131 45.65 -24.12 -17.70
CA PRO A 131 45.09 -22.74 -17.71
C PRO A 131 44.74 -22.18 -19.11
N LYS A 132 44.31 -20.91 -19.13
CA LYS A 132 44.20 -19.88 -20.22
C LYS A 132 42.74 -19.43 -20.39
N THR A 133 42.30 -18.20 -20.16
CA THR A 133 42.94 -16.88 -20.11
C THR A 133 41.95 -15.85 -19.51
N ALA A 134 42.48 -14.86 -18.78
CA ALA A 134 42.00 -13.49 -18.54
C ALA A 134 40.60 -13.22 -17.92
N ALA A 135 40.59 -12.43 -16.85
CA ALA A 135 39.41 -11.79 -16.24
C ALA A 135 39.46 -10.24 -16.47
N PRO A 136 38.48 -9.45 -15.98
CA PRO A 136 37.44 -8.73 -16.73
C PRO A 136 37.69 -7.19 -16.76
N PRO A 137 36.80 -6.32 -17.31
CA PRO A 137 35.77 -5.70 -16.45
C PRO A 137 34.51 -5.07 -17.11
N ARG A 138 33.56 -4.71 -16.23
CA ARG A 138 32.68 -3.50 -16.21
C ARG A 138 31.37 -3.39 -17.01
N ARG A 139 30.31 -3.25 -16.19
CA ARG A 139 29.06 -2.48 -16.30
C ARG A 139 28.98 -1.48 -17.47
N GLN A 140 27.88 -1.54 -18.21
CA GLN A 140 27.38 -0.42 -19.02
C GLN A 140 25.92 -0.14 -18.64
N SER A 141 25.73 0.97 -17.93
CA SER A 141 24.48 1.70 -17.84
C SER A 141 24.42 2.70 -19.00
N PRO A 142 23.36 2.75 -19.82
CA PRO A 142 23.26 3.77 -20.85
C PRO A 142 22.89 5.12 -20.22
N GLN A 143 23.83 6.06 -20.33
CA GLN A 143 23.67 7.48 -20.00
C GLN A 143 22.70 8.12 -20.98
N GLY A 144 21.54 8.58 -20.48
CA GLY A 144 20.70 9.54 -21.19
C GLY A 144 21.34 10.92 -21.09
N GLN A 145 21.93 11.39 -22.18
CA GLN A 145 22.36 12.76 -22.36
C GLN A 145 21.12 13.68 -22.34
N LEU A 146 21.08 14.61 -21.38
CA LEU A 146 20.22 15.79 -21.47
C LEU A 146 21.14 17.02 -21.61
N VAL A 147 21.06 17.62 -22.78
CA VAL A 147 21.71 18.87 -23.17
C VAL A 147 21.06 20.00 -22.37
N PHE A 148 21.84 20.78 -21.63
CA PHE A 148 21.41 22.07 -21.10
C PHE A 148 21.81 23.15 -22.10
N GLY A 149 20.79 23.83 -22.64
CA GLY A 149 20.94 25.00 -23.48
C GLY A 149 21.36 26.22 -22.67
N ASP A 150 22.16 27.03 -23.35
CA ASP A 150 22.76 28.31 -22.99
C ASP A 150 21.69 29.39 -22.72
N LEU A 151 21.85 30.16 -21.63
CA LEU A 151 21.33 31.52 -21.41
C LEU A 151 22.02 32.16 -20.20
#